data_AF-A0A1F5Z1T6-F1
#
_entry.id   AF-A0A1F5Z1T6-F1
#
_cell.length_a   1.000
_cell.length_b   1.000
_cell.length_c   1.000
_cell.angle_alpha   90.00
_cell.angle_beta   90.00
_cell.angle_gamma   90.00
#
_symmetry.space_group_name_H-M   'P 1'
#
loop_
_entity.id
_entity.type
_entity.pdbx_description
1 polymer ?
#
loop_
_entity_poly.entity_id
_entity_poly.type
_entity_poly.pdbx_seq_one_letter_code
_entity_poly.pdbx_strand_id
1 'polypeptide(L)' 'MKNISRRKIILTAVIFLILLLDWAALDDITTGNEPDYYGEYAVLILSAVFFVIYFLWKSTRKKAV' A
#
# COMPACT_ATOMS: atom_id res chain seq x y z
N MET A 1 -7.66 -27.26 2.02
CA MET A 1 -6.72 -26.15 2.36
C MET A 1 -6.19 -25.54 1.06
N LYS A 2 -6.46 -24.25 0.82
CA LYS A 2 -6.10 -23.58 -0.45
C LYS A 2 -4.60 -23.27 -0.41
N ASN A 3 -3.79 -23.95 -1.23
CA ASN A 3 -2.35 -23.67 -1.33
C ASN A 3 -2.14 -22.22 -1.78
N ILE A 4 -1.74 -21.37 -0.84
CA ILE A 4 -1.40 -19.98 -1.12
C ILE A 4 -0.05 -20.00 -1.85
N SER A 5 -0.01 -19.51 -3.09
CA SER A 5 1.23 -19.47 -3.85
C SER A 5 2.21 -18.51 -3.20
N ARG A 6 3.52 -18.80 -3.27
CA ARG A 6 4.59 -17.92 -2.74
C ARG A 6 4.44 -16.47 -3.19
N ARG A 7 3.99 -16.25 -4.43
CA ARG A 7 3.68 -14.90 -4.96
C ARG A 7 2.58 -14.19 -4.18
N LYS A 8 1.52 -14.91 -3.79
CA LYS A 8 0.43 -14.35 -2.98
C LYS A 8 0.90 -14.01 -1.57
N ILE A 9 1.75 -14.86 -0.97
CA ILE A 9 2.32 -14.58 0.36
C ILE A 9 3.15 -13.30 0.34
N ILE A 10 4.05 -13.16 -0.64
CA ILE A 10 4.89 -11.95 -0.80
C ILE A 10 4.00 -10.73 -1.02
N LEU A 11 3.00 -10.80 -1.90
CA LEU A 11 2.08 -9.68 -2.13
C LEU A 11 1.30 -9.31 -0.88
N THR A 12 0.80 -10.30 -0.13
CA THR A 12 0.12 -10.05 1.15
C THR A 12 1.06 -9.36 2.13
N ALA A 13 2.29 -9.83 2.28
CA ALA A 13 3.27 -9.20 3.18
C ALA A 13 3.58 -7.75 2.78
N VAL A 14 3.76 -7.48 1.48
CA VAL A 14 3.98 -6.11 0.96
C VAL A 14 2.79 -5.20 1.26
N ILE A 15 1.55 -5.69 1.06
CA ILE A 15 0.35 -4.93 1.38
C ILE A 15 0.28 -4.60 2.87
N PHE A 16 0.56 -5.56 3.74
CA PHE A 16 0.57 -5.32 5.20
C PHE A 16 1.65 -4.31 5.60
N LEU A 17 2.83 -4.36 4.98
CA LEU A 17 3.90 -3.40 5.25
C LEU A 17 3.48 -1.98 4.84
N ILE A 18 2.87 -1.81 3.67
CA ILE A 18 2.37 -0.51 3.20
C ILE A 18 1.30 0.04 4.16
N LEU A 19 0.36 -0.82 4.59
CA LEU A 19 -0.69 -0.40 5.53
C LEU A 19 -0.14 0.02 6.90
N LEU A 20 0.92 -0.64 7.38
CA LEU A 20 1.58 -0.23 8.63
C LEU A 20 2.30 1.11 8.49
N LEU A 21 2.93 1.37 7.34
CA LEU A 21 3.56 2.66 7.05
C LEU A 21 2.52 3.78 6.91
N ASP A 22 1.40 3.52 6.23
CA ASP A 22 0.28 4.47 6.13
C ASP A 22 -0.32 4.77 7.51
N TRP A 23 -0.45 3.75 8.37
CA TRP A 23 -0.95 3.94 9.72
C TRP A 23 -0.01 4.78 10.58
N ALA A 24 1.31 4.52 10.53
CA ALA A 24 2.30 5.31 11.23
C ALA A 24 2.31 6.78 10.75
N ALA A 25 2.33 7.00 9.44
CA ALA A 25 2.26 8.34 8.87
C ALA A 25 0.97 9.08 9.27
N LEU A 26 -0.17 8.39 9.32
CA LEU A 26 -1.44 9.00 9.75
C LEU A 26 -1.43 9.31 11.25
N ASP A 27 -0.83 8.45 12.07
CA ASP A 27 -0.68 8.69 13.50
C ASP A 27 0.19 9.93 13.75
N ASP A 28 1.32 10.06 13.06
CA ASP A 28 2.19 11.24 13.16
C ASP A 28 1.47 12.53 12.72
N ILE A 29 0.73 12.50 11.59
CA ILE A 29 -0.10 13.62 11.11
C ILE A 29 -1.16 14.02 12.14
N THR A 30 -1.82 13.05 12.78
CA THR A 30 -3.00 13.29 13.66
C THR A 30 -2.63 13.60 15.10
N THR A 31 -1.55 13.01 15.60
CA THR A 31 -1.03 13.21 16.95
C THR A 31 -0.09 14.42 17.01
N GLY A 32 0.52 14.81 15.87
CA GLY A 32 1.39 15.98 15.77
C GLY A 32 2.71 15.84 16.53
N ASN A 33 3.15 14.60 16.76
CA ASN A 33 4.41 14.29 17.42
C ASN A 33 5.52 14.40 16.37
N GLU A 34 6.28 15.51 16.39
CA GLU A 34 7.34 15.84 15.41
C GLU A 34 6.93 15.73 13.93
N PRO A 35 6.06 16.63 13.44
CA PRO A 35 5.50 16.46 12.10
C PRO A 35 6.54 16.70 11.00
N ASP A 36 6.98 15.63 10.35
CA ASP A 36 7.56 15.71 9.01
C ASP A 36 6.44 15.52 7.99
N TYR A 37 5.58 16.54 7.91
CA TYR A 37 4.44 16.55 7.00
C TYR A 37 4.85 16.18 5.56
N TYR A 38 6.05 16.57 5.12
CA TYR A 38 6.52 16.24 3.78
C TYR A 38 6.80 14.74 3.61
N GLY A 39 7.46 14.10 4.58
CA GLY A 39 7.69 12.66 4.60
C GLY A 39 6.39 11.86 4.71
N GLU A 40 5.52 12.25 5.64
CA GLU A 40 4.25 11.58 5.91
C GLU A 40 3.30 11.61 4.70
N TYR A 41 3.11 12.80 4.09
CA TYR A 41 2.28 12.91 2.89
C TYR A 41 2.92 12.22 1.67
N ALA A 42 4.25 12.19 1.56
CA ALA A 42 4.93 11.45 0.50
C ALA A 42 4.66 9.94 0.61
N VAL A 43 4.66 9.38 1.81
CA VAL A 43 4.32 7.96 2.06
C VAL A 43 2.88 7.67 1.61
N LEU A 44 1.92 8.51 2.01
CA LEU A 44 0.51 8.36 1.62
C LEU A 44 0.27 8.50 0.11
N ILE A 45 0.96 9.44 -0.55
CA ILE A 45 0.84 9.62 -2.00
C ILE A 45 1.44 8.42 -2.74
N LEU A 46 2.60 7.93 -2.31
CA LEU A 46 3.24 6.77 -2.91
C LEU A 46 2.40 5.50 -2.75
N SER A 47 1.78 5.28 -1.58
CA SER A 47 0.90 4.15 -1.35
C SER A 47 -0.35 4.23 -2.24
N ALA A 48 -0.98 5.41 -2.34
CA ALA A 48 -2.11 5.63 -3.24
C ALA A 48 -1.77 5.34 -4.72
N VAL A 49 -0.63 5.84 -5.21
CA VAL A 49 -0.15 5.57 -6.58
C VAL A 49 0.09 4.08 -6.79
N PHE A 50 0.72 3.40 -5.84
CA PHE A 50 0.96 1.95 -5.93
C PHE A 50 -0.36 1.17 -6.04
N PHE A 51 -1.36 1.48 -5.22
CA PHE A 51 -2.67 0.83 -5.28
C PHE A 51 -3.41 1.11 -6.59
N VAL A 52 -3.36 2.35 -7.10
CA VAL A 52 -3.95 2.72 -8.39
C VAL A 52 -3.30 1.91 -9.52
N ILE A 53 -1.97 1.87 -9.59
CA ILE A 53 -1.23 1.09 -10.60
C ILE A 53 -1.57 -0.40 -10.49
N TYR A 54 -1.56 -0.96 -9.28
CA TYR A 54 -1.90 -2.37 -9.05
C TYR A 54 -3.32 -2.70 -9.52
N PHE A 55 -4.28 -1.81 -9.23
CA PHE A 55 -5.68 -2.00 -9.63
C PHE A 55 -5.85 -1.88 -11.15
N LEU A 56 -5.23 -0.87 -11.78
CA LEU A 56 -5.24 -0.70 -13.23
C LEU A 56 -4.61 -1.91 -13.94
N TRP A 57 -3.46 -2.40 -13.47
CA TRP A 57 -2.80 -3.58 -14.01
C TRP A 57 -3.66 -4.84 -13.89
N LYS A 58 -4.36 -5.01 -12.77
CA LYS A 58 -5.30 -6.12 -12.60
C LYS A 58 -6.53 -5.99 -13.50
N SER A 59 -7.01 -4.76 -13.74
CA SER A 59 -8.17 -4.47 -14.58
C SER A 59 -7.90 -4.77 -16.06
N THR A 60 -6.72 -4.41 -16.58
CA THR A 60 -6.33 -4.69 -17.97
C THR A 60 -6.20 -6.20 -18.25
N ARG A 61 -5.81 -7.00 -17.24
CA ARG A 61 -5.72 -8.47 -17.33
C ARG A 61 -7.09 -9.17 -17.38
N LYS A 62 -8.17 -8.52 -16.93
CA LYS A 62 -9.54 -9.08 -17.00
C LYS A 62 -10.23 -8.85 -18.34
N LYS A 63 -9.82 -7.84 -19.11
CA LYS A 63 -10.40 -7.53 -20.43
C LYS A 63 -9.72 -8.27 -21.59
N ALA A 64 -8.57 -8.91 -21.35
CA ALA A 64 -7.80 -9.65 -22.35
C ALA A 64 -8.04 -11.17 -22.32
N VAL A 65 -9.10 -11.63 -21.64
CA VAL A 65 -9.57 -13.03 -21.59
C VAL A 65 -11.00 -13.07 -22.09
#